data_AF-A0A533YBR3-F1
#
_entry.id   AF-A0A533YBR3-F1
#
_cell.length_a   1.000
_cell.length_b   1.000
_cell.length_c   1.000
_cell.angle_alpha   90.00
_cell.angle_beta   90.00
_cell.angle_gamma   90.00
#
_symmetry.space_group_name_H-M   'P 1'
#
loop_
_entity.id
_entity.type
_entity.pdbx_description
1 polymer ?
#
loop_
_entity_poly.entity_id
_entity_poly.type
_entity_poly.pdbx_seq_one_letter_code
_entity_poly.pdbx_strand_id
1 'polypeptide(L)'
;ISPQIAQLAGGALAHYGFILPYSRKHESEADYIGLLLAADAGYNPHEALHVWERMEQMSHGQPPEFLATHPSHGTRIKQIKQWMPEAMSHYHRQPGTTATDLPRLSTAHKF
;
A
#
# COMPACT_ATOMS: atom_id res chain seq x y z
N ILE A 1 -10.03 -35.36 -19.49
CA ILE A 1 -10.33 -34.16 -18.67
C ILE A 1 -11.44 -33.40 -19.39
N SER A 2 -12.56 -33.11 -18.74
CA SER A 2 -13.66 -32.39 -19.41
C SER A 2 -13.20 -31.00 -19.84
N PRO A 3 -13.66 -30.48 -20.99
CA PRO A 3 -13.27 -29.15 -21.48
C PRO A 3 -13.58 -28.02 -20.48
N GLN A 4 -14.56 -28.22 -19.59
CA GLN A 4 -14.88 -27.31 -18.49
C GLN A 4 -13.79 -27.27 -17.41
N ILE A 5 -13.20 -28.41 -17.04
CA ILE A 5 -12.08 -28.47 -16.07
C ILE A 5 -10.81 -27.84 -16.67
N ALA A 6 -10.58 -28.03 -17.98
CA ALA A 6 -9.45 -27.40 -18.67
C ALA A 6 -9.57 -25.85 -18.71
N GLN A 7 -10.77 -25.32 -18.95
CA GLN A 7 -11.03 -23.88 -18.92
C GLN A 7 -10.89 -23.30 -17.49
N LEU A 8 -11.43 -23.99 -16.48
CA LEU A 8 -11.31 -23.56 -15.08
C LEU A 8 -9.84 -23.53 -14.63
N ALA A 9 -9.08 -24.59 -14.96
CA ALA A 9 -7.65 -24.68 -14.66
C ALA A 9 -6.83 -23.63 -15.39
N GLY A 10 -7.12 -23.36 -16.67
CA GLY A 10 -6.47 -22.30 -17.45
C GLY A 10 -6.73 -20.90 -16.89
N GLY A 11 -7.98 -20.62 -16.48
CA GLY A 11 -8.35 -19.37 -15.83
C GLY A 11 -7.65 -19.17 -14.47
N ALA A 12 -7.57 -20.23 -13.66
CA ALA A 12 -6.81 -20.20 -12.42
C ALA A 12 -5.32 -19.97 -12.67
N LEU A 13 -4.69 -20.69 -13.60
CA LEU A 13 -3.28 -20.49 -13.94
C LEU A 13 -2.98 -19.07 -14.42
N ALA A 14 -3.84 -18.49 -15.27
CA ALA A 14 -3.69 -17.11 -15.70
C ALA A 14 -3.80 -16.12 -14.52
N HIS A 15 -4.78 -16.34 -13.64
CA HIS A 15 -5.01 -15.48 -12.49
C HIS A 15 -3.88 -15.57 -11.44
N TYR A 16 -3.53 -16.80 -11.02
CA TYR A 16 -2.44 -17.13 -10.10
C TYR A 16 -1.08 -16.68 -10.63
N GLY A 17 -0.80 -16.97 -11.91
CA GLY A 17 0.55 -16.92 -12.49
C GLY A 17 0.90 -15.61 -13.21
N PHE A 18 -0.09 -14.85 -13.69
CA PHE A 18 0.16 -13.63 -14.46
C PHE A 18 -0.53 -12.40 -13.87
N ILE A 19 -1.84 -12.49 -13.60
CA ILE A 19 -2.63 -11.34 -13.15
C ILE A 19 -2.18 -10.88 -11.76
N LEU A 20 -2.08 -11.79 -10.79
CA LEU A 20 -1.69 -11.43 -9.42
C LEU A 20 -0.25 -10.89 -9.31
N PRO A 21 0.79 -11.51 -9.91
CA PRO A 21 2.13 -10.94 -9.89
C PRO A 21 2.23 -9.57 -10.57
N TYR A 22 1.50 -9.36 -11.67
CA TYR A 22 1.46 -8.07 -12.36
C TYR A 22 0.80 -6.99 -11.48
N SER A 23 -0.34 -7.31 -10.85
CA SER A 23 -1.02 -6.42 -9.90
C SER A 23 -0.11 -6.01 -8.74
N ARG A 24 0.68 -6.95 -8.20
CA ARG A 24 1.62 -6.67 -7.09
C ARG A 24 2.74 -5.71 -7.49
N LYS A 25 3.21 -5.76 -8.74
CA LYS A 25 4.20 -4.79 -9.25
C LYS A 25 3.61 -3.39 -9.31
N HIS A 26 2.36 -3.26 -9.79
CA HIS A 26 1.67 -1.97 -9.82
C HIS A 26 1.46 -1.38 -8.43
N GLU A 27 1.16 -2.22 -7.44
CA GLU A 27 1.05 -1.77 -6.05
C GLU A 27 2.38 -1.25 -5.49
N SER A 28 3.48 -1.97 -5.76
CA SER A 28 4.81 -1.51 -5.34
C SER A 28 5.20 -0.19 -6.01
N GLU A 29 4.89 -0.04 -7.30
CA GLU A 29 5.11 1.20 -8.04
C GLU A 29 4.26 2.35 -7.50
N ALA A 30 2.98 2.09 -7.21
CA ALA A 30 2.07 3.05 -6.62
C ALA A 30 2.53 3.50 -5.23
N ASP A 31 3.01 2.58 -4.39
CA ASP A 31 3.55 2.90 -3.06
C ASP A 31 4.80 3.78 -3.17
N TYR A 32 5.70 3.45 -4.11
CA TYR A 32 6.93 4.22 -4.35
C TYR A 32 6.62 5.65 -4.81
N ILE A 33 5.83 5.80 -5.87
CA ILE A 33 5.46 7.12 -6.40
C ILE A 33 4.66 7.90 -5.35
N GLY A 34 3.72 7.26 -4.67
CA GLY A 34 2.94 7.89 -3.60
C GLY A 34 3.79 8.39 -2.45
N LEU A 35 4.83 7.63 -2.05
CA LEU A 35 5.78 8.04 -1.01
C LEU A 35 6.56 9.30 -1.41
N LEU A 36 7.06 9.36 -2.65
CA LEU A 36 7.79 10.54 -3.15
C LEU A 36 6.88 11.76 -3.27
N LEU A 37 5.67 11.61 -3.81
CA LEU A 37 4.69 12.69 -3.91
C LEU A 37 4.27 13.23 -2.53
N ALA A 38 4.10 12.35 -1.54
CA ALA A 38 3.81 12.76 -0.17
C ALA A 38 4.98 13.57 0.43
N ALA A 39 6.21 13.13 0.18
CA ALA A 39 7.41 13.86 0.60
C ALA A 39 7.49 15.25 -0.04
N ASP A 40 7.30 15.34 -1.36
CA ASP A 40 7.28 16.60 -2.12
C ASP A 40 6.17 17.55 -1.63
N ALA A 41 5.02 17.00 -1.23
CA ALA A 41 3.92 17.75 -0.64
C ALA A 41 4.18 18.21 0.81
N GLY A 42 5.31 17.85 1.41
CA GLY A 42 5.69 18.24 2.77
C GLY A 42 5.15 17.34 3.88
N TYR A 43 4.63 16.15 3.55
CA TYR A 43 4.33 15.12 4.55
C TYR A 43 5.60 14.36 4.94
N ASN A 44 5.77 14.06 6.22
CA ASN A 44 6.93 13.29 6.70
C ASN A 44 6.87 11.85 6.16
N PRO A 45 7.84 11.40 5.34
CA PRO A 45 7.84 10.05 4.76
C PRO A 45 7.82 8.92 5.81
N HIS A 46 8.33 9.16 7.01
CA HIS A 46 8.31 8.17 8.09
C HIS A 46 6.88 7.77 8.52
N GLU A 47 5.89 8.66 8.35
CA GLU A 47 4.50 8.35 8.69
C GLU A 47 3.90 7.27 7.79
N ALA A 48 4.47 7.04 6.61
CA ALA A 48 4.05 5.92 5.75
C ALA A 48 4.22 4.57 6.45
N LEU A 49 5.26 4.39 7.27
CA LEU A 49 5.47 3.16 8.04
C LEU A 49 4.29 2.91 8.99
N HIS A 50 3.86 3.93 9.73
CA HIS A 50 2.73 3.82 10.66
C HIS A 50 1.41 3.52 9.97
N VAL A 51 1.18 4.06 8.76
CA VAL A 51 -0.01 3.75 7.96
C VAL A 51 -0.04 2.27 7.64
N TRP A 52 1.07 1.73 7.14
CA TRP A 52 1.17 0.32 6.74
C TRP A 52 1.12 -0.64 7.94
N GLU A 53 1.73 -0.28 9.07
CA GLU A 53 1.63 -1.05 10.32
C GLU A 53 0.17 -1.17 10.79
N ARG A 54 -0.62 -0.08 10.71
CA ARG A 54 -2.05 -0.11 11.06
C ARG A 54 -2.86 -0.95 10.08
N MET A 55 -2.56 -0.87 8.78
CA MET A 55 -3.22 -1.70 7.76
C MET A 55 -2.94 -3.19 7.98
N GLU A 56 -1.70 -3.56 8.35
CA GLU A 56 -1.34 -4.94 8.70
C GLU A 56 -2.14 -5.44 9.90
N GLN A 57 -2.26 -4.62 10.96
CA GLN A 57 -3.07 -4.94 12.15
C GLN A 57 -4.56 -5.09 11.83
N MET A 58 -5.11 -4.26 10.93
CA MET A 58 -6.51 -4.37 10.50
C MET A 58 -6.77 -5.60 9.62
N SER A 59 -5.73 -6.17 9.04
CA SER A 59 -5.84 -7.36 8.17
C SER A 59 -5.95 -8.67 8.95
N HIS A 60 -5.86 -8.63 10.29
CA HIS A 60 -6.09 -9.79 11.14
C HIS A 60 -7.54 -10.31 10.99
N GLY A 61 -7.70 -11.44 10.29
CA GLY A 61 -9.00 -12.08 10.01
C GLY A 61 -9.50 -11.96 8.57
N GLN A 62 -8.74 -11.32 7.67
CA GLN A 62 -9.06 -11.24 6.23
C GLN A 62 -8.77 -12.57 5.50
N PRO A 63 -9.43 -12.83 4.35
CA PRO A 63 -9.11 -13.98 3.49
C PRO A 63 -7.62 -14.03 3.15
N PRO A 64 -7.03 -15.22 2.88
CA PRO A 64 -5.63 -15.34 2.49
C PRO A 64 -5.26 -14.31 1.40
N GLU A 65 -4.10 -13.66 1.50
CA GLU A 65 -3.63 -12.56 0.62
C GLU A 65 -3.80 -12.81 -0.89
N PHE A 66 -3.86 -14.08 -1.29
CA PHE A 66 -4.22 -14.50 -2.64
C PHE A 66 -5.55 -13.89 -3.16
N LEU A 67 -6.51 -13.66 -2.24
CA LEU A 67 -7.88 -13.20 -2.51
C LEU A 67 -8.10 -11.71 -2.21
N ALA A 68 -7.10 -11.01 -1.65
CA ALA A 68 -7.22 -9.59 -1.35
C ALA A 68 -7.07 -8.77 -2.65
N THR A 69 -7.94 -7.79 -2.85
CA THR A 69 -7.82 -6.83 -3.97
C THR A 69 -6.61 -5.91 -3.82
N HIS A 70 -6.09 -5.76 -2.58
CA HIS A 70 -4.83 -5.10 -2.26
C HIS A 70 -4.10 -5.80 -1.10
N PRO A 71 -3.31 -6.87 -1.35
CA PRO A 71 -2.58 -7.54 -0.28
C PRO A 71 -1.45 -6.64 0.25
N SER A 72 -1.47 -6.38 1.56
CA SER A 72 -0.32 -5.81 2.27
C SER A 72 0.71 -6.92 2.48
N HIS A 73 1.52 -7.21 1.47
CA HIS A 73 2.68 -8.06 1.73
C HIS A 73 3.46 -7.47 2.91
N GLY A 74 3.91 -8.29 3.87
CA GLY A 74 4.92 -7.86 4.85
C GLY A 74 6.18 -7.26 4.20
N THR A 75 6.34 -7.46 2.88
CA THR A 75 7.32 -6.81 2.00
C THR A 75 7.13 -5.30 1.82
N ARG A 76 5.93 -4.72 2.01
CA ARG A 76 5.70 -3.28 1.77
C ARG A 76 6.43 -2.38 2.76
N ILE A 77 6.37 -2.69 4.05
CA ILE A 77 7.15 -2.00 5.09
C ILE A 77 8.65 -2.07 4.75
N LYS A 78 9.13 -3.22 4.27
CA LYS A 78 10.52 -3.39 3.85
C LYS A 78 10.86 -2.51 2.65
N GLN A 79 10.01 -2.45 1.63
CA GLN A 79 10.20 -1.60 0.44
C GLN A 79 10.22 -0.12 0.83
N ILE A 80 9.28 0.33 1.66
CA ILE A 80 9.25 1.72 2.15
C ILE A 80 10.53 2.07 2.91
N LYS A 81 11.04 1.16 3.75
CA LYS A 81 12.34 1.34 4.41
C LYS A 81 13.49 1.45 3.40
N GLN A 82 13.44 0.73 2.28
CA GLN A 82 14.45 0.82 1.21
C GLN A 82 14.38 2.15 0.45
N TRP A 83 13.18 2.68 0.23
CA TRP A 83 12.98 3.96 -0.47
C TRP A 83 13.11 5.19 0.43
N MET A 84 13.12 4.98 1.76
CA MET A 84 13.18 6.06 2.75
C MET A 84 14.30 7.08 2.50
N PRO A 85 15.55 6.68 2.18
CA PRO A 85 16.61 7.66 1.93
C PRO A 85 16.28 8.62 0.78
N GLU A 86 15.65 8.13 -0.29
CA GLU A 86 15.22 8.93 -1.43
C GLU A 86 14.00 9.79 -1.09
N ALA A 87 12.98 9.21 -0.47
CA ALA A 87 11.82 9.97 -0.03
C ALA A 87 12.22 11.14 0.90
N MET A 88 13.21 10.93 1.77
CA MET A 88 13.73 11.98 2.63
C MET A 88 14.50 13.07 1.88
N SER A 89 15.06 12.82 0.68
CA SER A 89 15.66 13.88 -0.14
C SER A 89 14.62 14.74 -0.85
N HIS A 90 13.42 14.21 -1.07
CA HIS A 90 12.26 14.95 -1.59
C HIS A 90 11.52 15.74 -0.50
N TYR A 91 11.65 15.30 0.76
CA TYR A 91 10.96 15.89 1.89
C TYR A 91 11.48 17.29 2.24
N HIS A 92 10.70 18.30 1.85
CA HIS A 92 10.88 19.68 2.29
C HIS A 92 9.81 20.02 3.31
N ARG A 93 10.16 19.98 4.60
CA ARG A 93 9.25 20.43 5.66
C ARG A 93 8.83 21.88 5.39
N GLN A 94 7.56 22.11 5.13
CA GLN A 94 7.02 23.46 5.07
C GLN A 94 6.97 24.05 6.50
N PRO A 95 7.75 25.09 6.80
CA PRO A 95 7.67 25.76 8.10
C PRO A 95 6.36 26.55 8.15
N GLY A 96 5.43 26.16 9.03
CA GLY A 96 4.25 26.98 9.30
C GLY A 96 2.91 26.25 9.42
N THR A 97 2.83 24.96 9.03
CA THR A 97 1.60 24.16 9.26
C THR A 97 1.80 23.33 10.53
N THR A 98 1.30 23.83 11.65
CA THR A 98 1.26 23.08 12.91
C THR A 98 0.04 22.18 12.93
N ALA A 99 0.04 21.16 13.80
CA ALA A 99 -1.15 20.31 13.99
C ALA A 99 -2.40 21.14 14.39
N THR A 100 -2.21 22.34 14.95
CA THR A 100 -3.26 23.30 15.28
C THR A 100 -3.92 23.91 14.04
N ASP A 101 -3.21 23.96 12.91
CA ASP A 101 -3.68 24.57 11.65
C ASP A 101 -4.44 23.57 10.76
N LEU A 102 -4.35 22.27 11.07
CA LEU A 102 -5.12 21.24 10.38
C LEU A 102 -6.58 21.26 10.87
N PRO A 103 -7.57 21.10 9.98
CA PRO A 103 -8.95 20.96 10.41
C PRO A 103 -9.06 19.79 11.38
N ARG A 104 -9.65 20.02 12.57
CA ARG A 104 -9.84 18.96 13.56
C ARG A 104 -10.61 17.82 12.90
N LEU A 105 -10.00 16.63 12.86
CA LEU A 105 -10.69 15.41 12.44
C LEU A 105 -11.89 15.25 13.36
N SER A 106 -13.09 15.44 12.81
CA SER A 106 -14.31 15.27 13.55
C SER A 106 -14.39 13.81 13.99
N THR A 107 -14.24 13.57 15.28
CA THR A 107 -14.45 12.25 15.91
C THR A 107 -15.91 11.76 15.79
N ALA A 108 -16.78 12.48 15.09
CA ALA A 108 -18.20 12.20 14.97
C ALA A 108 -18.57 11.17 13.90
N HIS A 109 -17.63 10.66 13.09
CA HIS A 109 -17.92 9.55 12.18
C HIS A 109 -17.13 8.34 12.63
N LYS A 110 -17.79 7.53 13.48
CA LYS A 110 -17.40 6.14 13.71
C LYS A 110 -17.51 5.42 12.36
N PHE A 111 -16.41 4.90 11.85
CA PHE A 111 -16.42 3.89 10.79
C PHE A 111 -17.08 2.60 11.29
#